data_AF-A0AAI8YMK3-F1
#
_entry.id   AF-A0AAI8YMK3-F1
#
_cell.length_a   1.000
_cell.length_b   1.000
_cell.length_c   1.000
_cell.angle_alpha   90.00
_cell.angle_beta   90.00
_cell.angle_gamma   90.00
#
_symmetry.space_group_name_H-M   'P 1'
#
loop_
_entity.id
_entity.type
_entity.pdbx_description
1 polymer ?
#
loop_
_entity_poly.entity_id
_entity_poly.type
_entity_poly.pdbx_seq_one_letter_code
_entity_poly.pdbx_strand_id
1 'polypeptide(L)'
;MSKTTLAIIAAASAGAGAAVTATMYSLRPQTERKLEAPTMPTKTISTTTTTVSSSSGATAPVPIPSKQIFTPPNQQPGLSTSAPAAPGLAPVDPAGLFEYGFPGPVSDIATRAALISSFDRRLRNPHWVAEHITPASLAQRDGDRKHSVFAEDPAVPPQFRATLKDYFRSGYDRGHQVPAADARWSQGAMDDTFYLTNMCPQVGEGFNRDYWAHFEDFCRRLTGRYPSVRIVTGPLYLPRRDPADGKWYVRYEVIGSPPSVAVPTHFYKVIFAEDGAVGGHVAVGAFVLPNAHIPNSKPLTDFEVPVEAVERASGLEFATKLPPQRRRRLCADHTCALIIKDYANRQQAFAKKPSPAALAKGGGQS
;
A
#
# COMPACT_ATOMS: atom_id res chain seq x y z
N MET A 1 13.72 21.10 17.19
CA MET A 1 12.86 20.48 16.17
C MET A 1 13.25 21.04 14.81
N SER A 2 13.91 20.24 13.97
CA SER A 2 14.61 20.73 12.76
C SER A 2 13.73 20.62 11.51
N LYS A 3 13.73 21.68 10.69
CA LYS A 3 12.80 21.97 9.58
C LYS A 3 13.13 21.24 8.26
N THR A 4 13.99 20.22 8.27
CA THR A 4 14.66 19.76 7.03
C THR A 4 14.01 18.57 6.32
N THR A 5 13.04 17.87 6.92
CA THR A 5 12.57 16.56 6.38
C THR A 5 11.45 16.65 5.34
N LEU A 6 10.70 17.75 5.27
CA LEU A 6 9.59 17.92 4.30
C LEU A 6 10.08 18.12 2.85
N ALA A 7 11.32 18.57 2.65
CA ALA A 7 11.86 18.90 1.33
C ALA A 7 12.23 17.66 0.48
N ILE A 8 12.47 16.50 1.09
CA ILE A 8 13.01 15.33 0.38
C ILE A 8 11.98 14.69 -0.57
N ILE A 9 10.69 14.77 -0.25
CA ILE A 9 9.63 14.12 -1.05
C ILE A 9 8.99 15.11 -2.05
N ALA A 10 9.04 16.41 -1.77
CA ALA A 10 8.41 17.43 -2.61
C ALA A 10 9.21 17.77 -3.89
N ALA A 11 10.50 17.43 -3.95
CA ALA A 11 11.43 17.92 -4.98
C ALA A 11 11.49 17.10 -6.28
N ALA A 12 10.80 15.96 -6.37
CA ALA A 12 10.77 15.16 -7.60
C ALA A 12 9.61 15.60 -8.52
N SER A 13 9.61 16.85 -8.98
CA SER A 13 8.86 17.21 -10.19
C SER A 13 9.61 16.68 -11.41
N ALA A 14 8.89 16.03 -12.31
CA ALA A 14 9.42 15.54 -13.59
C ALA A 14 9.91 16.74 -14.42
N GLY A 15 11.18 17.13 -14.25
CA GLY A 15 11.77 18.25 -14.97
C GLY A 15 12.85 19.03 -14.22
N ALA A 16 13.82 18.36 -13.58
CA ALA A 16 15.18 18.88 -13.34
C ALA A 16 16.00 17.79 -12.65
N GLY A 17 17.15 17.43 -13.20
CA GLY A 17 18.13 16.60 -12.49
C GLY A 17 18.89 17.44 -11.46
N ALA A 18 19.14 16.89 -10.28
CA ALA A 18 20.37 17.10 -9.53
C ALA A 18 20.43 16.12 -8.36
N ALA A 19 21.49 15.34 -8.35
CA ALA A 19 21.94 14.52 -7.24
C ALA A 19 22.27 15.40 -6.03
N VAL A 20 21.66 15.14 -4.88
CA VAL A 20 22.28 15.31 -3.56
C VAL A 20 21.56 14.36 -2.61
N THR A 21 22.27 13.41 -2.00
CA THR A 21 22.36 13.22 -0.53
C THR A 21 23.08 11.91 -0.25
N ALA A 22 24.40 11.97 -0.19
CA ALA A 22 25.21 11.02 0.53
C ALA A 22 25.86 11.76 1.71
N THR A 23 26.06 11.00 2.80
CA THR A 23 26.84 11.33 4.01
C THR A 23 26.11 12.13 5.09
N MET A 24 25.78 11.45 6.19
CA MET A 24 26.25 11.76 7.55
C MET A 24 25.48 10.92 8.57
N TYR A 25 26.01 9.76 8.94
CA TYR A 25 25.81 9.16 10.27
C TYR A 25 26.97 8.18 10.53
N SER A 26 28.00 8.67 11.22
CA SER A 26 28.94 7.82 11.96
C SER A 26 29.57 8.68 13.06
N LEU A 27 30.05 8.02 14.12
CA LEU A 27 30.48 8.54 15.44
C LEU A 27 29.28 8.66 16.41
N ARG A 28 29.14 7.87 17.48
CA ARG A 28 30.10 7.56 18.56
C ARG A 28 29.53 6.45 19.50
N PRO A 29 30.23 6.00 20.56
CA PRO A 29 30.82 4.66 20.68
C PRO A 29 30.08 3.69 21.63
N GLN A 30 30.47 2.42 21.52
CA GLN A 30 30.03 1.31 22.35
C GLN A 30 30.57 1.37 23.78
N THR A 31 29.74 0.90 24.72
CA THR A 31 30.19 0.41 26.03
C THR A 31 29.62 -0.98 26.26
N GLU A 32 30.53 -1.88 26.63
CA GLU A 32 30.35 -3.31 26.88
C GLU A 32 29.40 -3.58 28.06
N ARG A 33 28.61 -4.65 27.98
CA ARG A 33 28.23 -5.47 29.15
C ARG A 33 27.78 -6.89 28.76
N LYS A 34 28.74 -7.80 28.95
CA LYS A 34 28.71 -9.15 29.53
C LYS A 34 27.42 -10.01 29.47
N LEU A 35 27.60 -11.21 28.91
CA LEU A 35 26.72 -12.39 28.93
C LEU A 35 26.24 -12.78 30.34
N GLU A 36 24.97 -13.20 30.43
CA GLU A 36 24.55 -14.33 31.27
C GLU A 36 23.18 -14.87 30.79
N ALA A 37 23.09 -16.20 30.70
CA ALA A 37 21.88 -17.04 30.61
C ALA A 37 22.16 -18.27 31.49
N PRO A 38 21.23 -19.21 31.77
CA PRO A 38 19.81 -19.30 31.40
C PRO A 38 18.88 -19.72 32.57
N THR A 39 17.56 -19.74 32.40
CA THR A 39 16.67 -20.82 32.91
C THR A 39 15.22 -20.69 32.43
N MET A 40 14.68 -21.81 31.94
CA MET A 40 13.24 -22.05 31.76
C MET A 40 12.60 -22.43 33.10
N PRO A 41 11.29 -22.20 33.28
CA PRO A 41 10.44 -23.38 33.44
C PRO A 41 9.07 -23.34 32.73
N THR A 42 8.54 -24.55 32.66
CA THR A 42 7.40 -25.11 31.95
C THR A 42 6.08 -25.00 32.73
N LYS A 43 4.95 -24.90 31.99
CA LYS A 43 3.53 -25.21 32.31
C LYS A 43 2.84 -24.32 33.38
N THR A 44 1.59 -23.89 33.20
CA THR A 44 0.40 -24.76 33.30
C THR A 44 -0.86 -24.08 32.74
N ILE A 45 -1.69 -24.86 32.04
CA ILE A 45 -3.04 -24.55 31.59
C ILE A 45 -3.98 -24.56 32.80
N SER A 46 -4.78 -23.52 33.00
CA SER A 46 -5.91 -23.57 33.93
C SER A 46 -7.18 -23.17 33.22
N THR A 47 -8.02 -24.17 33.01
CA THR A 47 -9.41 -24.08 32.57
C THR A 47 -10.26 -23.59 33.74
N THR A 48 -11.15 -22.62 33.53
CA THR A 48 -12.21 -22.35 34.51
C THR A 48 -13.50 -22.02 33.77
N THR A 49 -14.39 -23.00 33.78
CA THR A 49 -15.82 -22.90 33.46
C THR A 49 -16.53 -22.35 34.68
N THR A 50 -17.37 -21.30 34.58
CA THR A 50 -18.66 -21.25 35.31
C THR A 50 -19.55 -20.08 34.89
N THR A 51 -20.76 -20.46 34.47
CA THR A 51 -22.08 -19.92 34.79
C THR A 51 -22.47 -18.48 34.45
N VAL A 52 -23.51 -18.43 33.62
CA VAL A 52 -24.42 -17.31 33.35
C VAL A 52 -25.25 -17.01 34.61
N SER A 53 -25.41 -15.73 34.94
CA SER A 53 -26.48 -15.24 35.80
C SER A 53 -26.88 -13.84 35.33
N SER A 54 -28.17 -13.68 35.14
CA SER A 54 -28.85 -12.48 34.64
C SER A 54 -29.38 -11.63 35.79
N SER A 55 -29.10 -10.32 35.79
CA SER A 55 -30.09 -9.29 36.13
C SER A 55 -29.59 -7.86 35.86
N SER A 56 -30.44 -7.12 35.15
CA SER A 56 -30.74 -5.67 35.24
C SER A 56 -29.61 -4.63 35.17
N GLY A 57 -29.61 -3.90 34.05
CA GLY A 57 -29.77 -2.44 34.09
C GLY A 57 -28.53 -1.60 34.35
N ALA A 58 -27.48 -1.77 33.54
CA ALA A 58 -26.56 -0.68 33.20
C ALA A 58 -26.02 -0.97 31.81
N THR A 59 -26.28 -0.08 30.84
CA THR A 59 -25.71 -0.16 29.50
C THR A 59 -24.18 -0.17 29.65
N ALA A 60 -23.58 -1.32 29.36
CA ALA A 60 -22.13 -1.44 29.33
C ALA A 60 -21.58 -0.41 28.34
N PRO A 61 -20.51 0.34 28.66
CA PRO A 61 -19.93 1.28 27.72
C PRO A 61 -19.55 0.52 26.46
N VAL A 62 -20.09 0.96 25.32
CA VAL A 62 -19.76 0.42 24.01
C VAL A 62 -18.23 0.41 23.89
N PRO A 63 -17.59 -0.73 23.58
CA PRO A 63 -16.14 -0.80 23.61
C PRO A 63 -15.53 0.14 22.58
N ILE A 64 -14.91 1.22 23.05
CA ILE A 64 -14.01 2.02 22.22
C ILE A 64 -12.88 1.07 21.76
N PRO A 65 -12.54 1.01 20.47
CA PRO A 65 -11.36 0.26 20.03
C PRO A 65 -10.12 0.74 20.81
N SER A 66 -9.59 -0.12 21.68
CA SER A 66 -8.60 0.20 22.71
C SER A 66 -7.23 0.66 22.18
N LYS A 67 -7.05 0.71 20.85
CA LYS A 67 -5.80 1.14 20.19
C LYS A 67 -5.84 2.55 19.61
N GLN A 68 -6.96 3.27 19.71
CA GLN A 68 -7.11 4.63 19.16
C GLN A 68 -7.40 5.70 20.22
N ILE A 69 -7.32 5.34 21.51
CA ILE A 69 -7.46 6.29 22.60
C ILE A 69 -6.13 7.01 22.78
N PHE A 70 -6.09 8.30 22.41
CA PHE A 70 -4.98 9.18 22.80
C PHE A 70 -5.02 9.37 24.32
N THR A 71 -4.22 8.62 25.07
CA THR A 71 -4.02 8.90 26.49
C THR A 71 -3.18 10.19 26.58
N PRO A 72 -3.65 11.24 27.26
CA PRO A 72 -2.83 12.43 27.45
C PRO A 72 -1.52 12.06 28.17
N PRO A 73 -0.38 12.68 27.80
CA PRO A 73 0.96 12.27 28.26
C PRO A 73 1.22 12.38 29.78
N ASN A 74 0.21 12.69 30.60
CA ASN A 74 0.30 12.85 32.05
C ASN A 74 -0.59 11.89 32.87
N GLN A 75 -1.11 10.81 32.29
CA GLN A 75 -1.67 9.71 33.07
C GLN A 75 -0.76 8.47 32.95
N GLN A 76 0.32 8.46 33.72
CA GLN A 76 0.99 7.20 34.05
C GLN A 76 0.05 6.36 34.93
N PRO A 77 -0.05 5.04 34.70
CA PRO A 77 -0.69 4.15 35.67
C PRO A 77 0.27 3.98 36.85
N GLY A 78 0.09 4.79 37.89
CA GLY A 78 0.90 4.74 39.10
C GLY A 78 0.33 5.61 40.22
N LEU A 79 -0.31 4.94 41.19
CA LEU A 79 -0.69 5.39 42.53
C LEU A 79 -1.32 6.79 42.68
N SER A 80 -2.65 6.84 42.65
CA SER A 80 -3.41 7.80 43.47
C SER A 80 -4.38 7.05 44.38
N THR A 81 -3.94 6.78 45.61
CA THR A 81 -4.83 6.49 46.73
C THR A 81 -5.49 7.80 47.17
N SER A 82 -6.64 8.12 46.59
CA SER A 82 -7.60 9.05 47.18
C SER A 82 -9.00 8.54 46.89
N ALA A 83 -9.82 8.47 47.94
CA ALA A 83 -11.20 8.02 47.97
C ALA A 83 -12.05 8.54 46.78
N PRO A 84 -13.15 7.84 46.41
CA PRO A 84 -14.00 8.28 45.31
C PRO A 84 -14.67 9.60 45.71
N ALA A 85 -14.14 10.71 45.20
CA ALA A 85 -14.95 11.91 45.08
C ALA A 85 -16.17 11.52 44.22
N ALA A 86 -17.36 11.72 44.77
CA ALA A 86 -18.60 11.55 44.02
C ALA A 86 -18.42 12.23 42.66
N PRO A 87 -18.65 11.54 41.53
CA PRO A 87 -18.53 12.18 40.24
C PRO A 87 -19.61 13.25 40.21
N GLY A 88 -19.20 14.53 40.34
CA GLY A 88 -20.05 15.60 39.89
C GLY A 88 -20.38 15.27 38.44
N LEU A 89 -21.64 14.92 38.17
CA LEU A 89 -22.09 14.67 36.81
C LEU A 89 -21.68 15.89 36.01
N ALA A 90 -20.72 15.70 35.09
CA ALA A 90 -20.44 16.72 34.11
C ALA A 90 -21.79 17.09 33.47
N PRO A 91 -22.09 18.38 33.24
CA PRO A 91 -23.39 18.78 32.68
C PRO A 91 -23.62 18.25 31.25
N VAL A 92 -22.63 17.59 30.66
CA VAL A 92 -22.63 17.04 29.31
C VAL A 92 -21.97 15.67 29.30
N ASP A 93 -22.45 14.79 28.42
CA ASP A 93 -21.86 13.48 28.13
C ASP A 93 -21.51 13.35 26.64
N PRO A 94 -20.30 13.75 26.24
CA PRO A 94 -19.83 13.55 24.86
C PRO A 94 -19.72 12.06 24.48
N ALA A 95 -19.55 11.15 25.44
CA ALA A 95 -19.46 9.71 25.17
C ALA A 95 -20.84 9.11 24.83
N GLY A 96 -21.93 9.78 25.22
CA GLY A 96 -23.30 9.45 24.80
C GLY A 96 -23.49 9.42 23.27
N LEU A 97 -22.62 10.08 22.49
CA LEU A 97 -22.61 9.94 21.02
C LEU A 97 -22.51 8.46 20.58
N PHE A 98 -21.76 7.64 21.32
CA PHE A 98 -21.51 6.25 20.95
C PHE A 98 -22.73 5.34 21.08
N GLU A 99 -23.82 5.80 21.73
CA GLU A 99 -25.12 5.13 21.68
C GLU A 99 -25.71 5.11 20.25
N TYR A 100 -25.36 6.11 19.44
CA TYR A 100 -25.76 6.21 18.04
C TYR A 100 -24.71 5.65 17.07
N GLY A 101 -23.65 5.02 17.60
CA GLY A 101 -22.60 4.37 16.83
C GLY A 101 -21.29 5.17 16.74
N PHE A 102 -20.31 4.58 16.05
CA PHE A 102 -18.98 5.16 15.90
C PHE A 102 -18.88 5.93 14.57
N PRO A 103 -18.52 7.23 14.58
CA PRO A 103 -18.52 8.06 13.37
C PRO A 103 -17.41 7.72 12.37
N GLY A 104 -16.32 7.08 12.81
CA GLY A 104 -15.19 6.67 11.95
C GLY A 104 -13.82 7.18 12.44
N PRO A 105 -12.75 7.02 11.64
CA PRO A 105 -12.74 6.50 10.27
C PRO A 105 -13.09 5.01 10.18
N VAL A 106 -13.78 4.63 9.10
CA VAL A 106 -14.05 3.22 8.76
C VAL A 106 -13.11 2.81 7.64
N SER A 107 -12.24 1.86 7.92
CA SER A 107 -11.36 1.25 6.94
C SER A 107 -11.90 -0.13 6.59
N ASP A 108 -12.47 -0.29 5.39
CA ASP A 108 -13.01 -1.58 4.95
C ASP A 108 -11.85 -2.52 4.62
N ILE A 109 -11.70 -3.58 5.41
CA ILE A 109 -10.68 -4.61 5.18
C ILE A 109 -11.27 -5.72 4.31
N ALA A 110 -10.67 -5.96 3.14
CA ALA A 110 -11.02 -7.08 2.28
C ALA A 110 -9.87 -8.10 2.27
N THR A 111 -10.22 -9.37 2.43
CA THR A 111 -9.29 -10.50 2.28
C THR A 111 -9.72 -11.30 1.07
N ARG A 112 -8.84 -11.38 0.07
CA ARG A 112 -9.03 -12.06 -1.20
C ARG A 112 -7.90 -13.06 -1.43
N ALA A 113 -8.00 -13.87 -2.47
CA ALA A 113 -7.02 -14.94 -2.71
C ALA A 113 -5.61 -14.38 -2.99
N ALA A 114 -5.51 -13.34 -3.83
CA ALA A 114 -4.22 -12.73 -4.20
C ALA A 114 -3.81 -11.53 -3.35
N LEU A 115 -4.73 -10.93 -2.59
CA LEU A 115 -4.50 -9.64 -1.95
C LEU A 115 -5.27 -9.46 -0.63
N ILE A 116 -4.73 -8.60 0.23
CA ILE A 116 -5.44 -8.01 1.36
C ILE A 116 -5.43 -6.50 1.16
N SER A 117 -6.58 -5.84 1.31
CA SER A 117 -6.67 -4.38 1.13
C SER A 117 -7.37 -3.70 2.29
N SER A 118 -7.05 -2.43 2.50
CA SER A 118 -7.82 -1.50 3.30
C SER A 118 -8.35 -0.39 2.39
N PHE A 119 -9.66 -0.15 2.36
CA PHE A 119 -10.29 0.80 1.45
C PHE A 119 -10.70 2.11 2.13
N ASP A 120 -10.36 3.24 1.50
CA ASP A 120 -10.78 4.59 1.92
C ASP A 120 -12.10 4.95 1.23
N ARG A 121 -13.20 4.88 1.98
CA ARG A 121 -14.55 5.24 1.52
C ARG A 121 -14.66 6.68 1.01
N ARG A 122 -13.87 7.62 1.55
CA ARG A 122 -13.91 9.05 1.20
C ARG A 122 -13.20 9.32 -0.11
N LEU A 123 -12.09 8.64 -0.37
CA LEU A 123 -11.30 8.82 -1.59
C LEU A 123 -11.71 7.86 -2.71
N ARG A 124 -12.47 6.81 -2.36
CA ARG A 124 -12.84 5.68 -3.24
C ARG A 124 -11.63 4.97 -3.86
N ASN A 125 -10.54 4.91 -3.08
CA ASN A 125 -9.28 4.26 -3.41
C ASN A 125 -8.84 3.42 -2.20
N PRO A 126 -8.00 2.38 -2.37
CA PRO A 126 -7.37 1.73 -1.24
C PRO A 126 -6.47 2.69 -0.45
N HIS A 127 -6.48 2.60 0.87
CA HIS A 127 -5.39 3.13 1.71
C HIS A 127 -4.08 2.41 1.41
N TRP A 128 -4.18 1.08 1.29
CA TRP A 128 -3.10 0.17 0.93
C TRP A 128 -3.66 -1.15 0.42
N VAL A 129 -2.89 -1.84 -0.41
CA VAL A 129 -3.11 -3.22 -0.83
C VAL A 129 -1.80 -3.99 -0.66
N ALA A 130 -1.88 -5.16 -0.01
CA ALA A 130 -0.76 -6.04 0.26
C ALA A 130 -0.86 -7.32 -0.58
N GLU A 131 0.28 -7.72 -1.14
CA GLU A 131 0.44 -8.98 -1.89
C GLU A 131 1.66 -9.76 -1.39
N HIS A 132 1.66 -11.06 -1.70
CA HIS A 132 2.79 -11.96 -1.46
C HIS A 132 3.08 -12.76 -2.72
N ILE A 133 4.31 -12.64 -3.22
CA ILE A 133 4.78 -13.36 -4.39
C ILE A 133 5.97 -14.26 -4.01
N THR A 134 6.02 -15.42 -4.64
CA THR A 134 7.06 -16.44 -4.46
C THR A 134 7.45 -17.00 -5.83
N PRO A 135 8.62 -17.66 -5.97
CA PRO A 135 8.96 -18.37 -7.19
C PRO A 135 7.88 -19.36 -7.63
N ALA A 136 7.27 -20.07 -6.67
CA ALA A 136 6.23 -21.06 -6.93
C ALA A 136 4.94 -20.42 -7.47
N SER A 137 4.46 -19.34 -6.83
CA SER A 137 3.25 -18.64 -7.31
C SER A 137 3.47 -18.01 -8.70
N LEU A 138 4.67 -17.47 -8.95
CA LEU A 138 5.02 -16.89 -10.26
C LEU A 138 5.39 -17.93 -11.32
N ALA A 139 5.51 -19.21 -10.99
CA ALA A 139 5.71 -20.30 -11.96
C ALA A 139 4.38 -20.81 -12.55
N GLN A 140 3.29 -20.73 -11.77
CA GLN A 140 1.97 -21.19 -12.19
C GLN A 140 1.33 -20.26 -13.24
N ARG A 141 0.50 -20.83 -14.13
CA ARG A 141 -0.01 -20.16 -15.35
C ARG A 141 -1.51 -20.42 -15.55
N ASP A 142 -2.23 -20.65 -14.47
CA ASP A 142 -3.62 -21.13 -14.48
C ASP A 142 -4.63 -19.99 -14.70
N GLY A 143 -4.19 -18.72 -14.57
CA GLY A 143 -4.98 -17.54 -14.90
C GLY A 143 -4.57 -16.89 -16.23
N ASP A 144 -5.56 -16.48 -17.03
CA ASP A 144 -5.41 -15.64 -18.21
C ASP A 144 -6.20 -14.33 -18.03
N ARG A 145 -5.48 -13.21 -18.15
CA ARG A 145 -6.01 -11.84 -18.04
C ARG A 145 -7.19 -11.59 -18.96
N LYS A 146 -7.27 -12.28 -20.11
CA LYS A 146 -8.38 -12.13 -21.07
C LYS A 146 -9.73 -12.54 -20.50
N HIS A 147 -9.75 -13.36 -19.45
CA HIS A 147 -10.97 -13.81 -18.79
C HIS A 147 -11.38 -12.93 -17.60
N SER A 148 -10.53 -12.00 -17.18
CA SER A 148 -10.80 -11.09 -16.08
C SER A 148 -11.40 -9.76 -16.58
N VAL A 149 -12.40 -9.27 -15.88
CA VAL A 149 -13.13 -8.04 -16.23
C VAL A 149 -13.16 -7.11 -15.02
N PHE A 150 -12.91 -5.82 -15.26
CA PHE A 150 -13.04 -4.82 -14.20
C PHE A 150 -14.45 -4.78 -13.67
N ALA A 151 -14.59 -4.87 -12.35
CA ALA A 151 -15.89 -4.92 -11.68
C ALA A 151 -15.93 -4.02 -10.45
N GLU A 152 -17.10 -3.47 -10.18
CA GLU A 152 -17.37 -2.78 -8.92
C GLU A 152 -17.40 -3.80 -7.77
N ASP A 153 -16.90 -3.44 -6.60
CA ASP A 153 -16.84 -4.36 -5.47
C ASP A 153 -18.17 -4.34 -4.67
N PRO A 154 -18.99 -5.41 -4.71
CA PRO A 154 -20.28 -5.43 -4.03
C PRO A 154 -20.16 -5.33 -2.51
N ALA A 155 -19.00 -5.65 -1.93
CA ALA A 155 -18.77 -5.58 -0.49
C ALA A 155 -18.67 -4.14 0.03
N VAL A 156 -18.34 -3.16 -0.83
CA VAL A 156 -18.34 -1.74 -0.47
C VAL A 156 -19.76 -1.19 -0.60
N PRO A 157 -20.30 -0.51 0.44
CA PRO A 157 -21.62 0.11 0.35
C PRO A 157 -21.74 1.05 -0.86
N PRO A 158 -22.86 1.05 -1.60
CA PRO A 158 -22.98 1.78 -2.88
C PRO A 158 -22.58 3.26 -2.81
N GLN A 159 -22.89 3.95 -1.71
CA GLN A 159 -22.57 5.36 -1.52
C GLN A 159 -21.06 5.66 -1.43
N PHE A 160 -20.24 4.66 -1.12
CA PHE A 160 -18.79 4.76 -1.00
C PHE A 160 -18.02 4.05 -2.12
N ARG A 161 -18.74 3.42 -3.06
CA ARG A 161 -18.16 2.56 -4.08
C ARG A 161 -17.70 3.37 -5.30
N ALA A 162 -16.51 3.08 -5.81
CA ALA A 162 -16.12 3.51 -7.15
C ALA A 162 -16.87 2.69 -8.21
N THR A 163 -17.29 3.34 -9.29
CA THR A 163 -18.00 2.69 -10.40
C THR A 163 -17.16 2.70 -11.67
N LEU A 164 -17.45 1.80 -12.61
CA LEU A 164 -16.77 1.81 -13.92
C LEU A 164 -17.02 3.12 -14.68
N LYS A 165 -18.17 3.76 -14.45
CA LYS A 165 -18.55 5.04 -15.04
C LYS A 165 -17.63 6.17 -14.57
N ASP A 166 -17.14 6.13 -13.33
CA ASP A 166 -16.25 7.18 -12.80
C ASP A 166 -14.93 7.28 -13.60
N TYR A 167 -14.44 6.13 -14.10
CA TYR A 167 -13.21 6.05 -14.89
C TYR A 167 -13.44 6.29 -16.39
N PHE A 168 -14.66 6.09 -16.89
CA PHE A 168 -14.95 6.17 -18.32
C PHE A 168 -14.69 7.58 -18.86
N ARG A 169 -13.79 7.70 -19.85
CA ARG A 169 -13.35 8.97 -20.44
C ARG A 169 -12.81 10.00 -19.44
N SER A 170 -12.36 9.56 -18.27
CA SER A 170 -11.73 10.43 -17.26
C SER A 170 -10.34 10.93 -17.64
N GLY A 171 -9.69 10.29 -18.63
CA GLY A 171 -8.27 10.52 -18.96
C GLY A 171 -7.30 9.63 -18.16
N TYR A 172 -7.79 8.87 -17.19
CA TYR A 172 -7.00 7.96 -16.37
C TYR A 172 -7.30 6.49 -16.65
N ASP A 173 -6.28 5.66 -16.49
CA ASP A 173 -6.43 4.21 -16.45
C ASP A 173 -6.95 3.75 -15.08
N ARG A 174 -7.58 2.57 -15.08
CA ARG A 174 -7.84 1.78 -13.86
C ARG A 174 -6.54 1.07 -13.47
N GLY A 175 -5.73 1.75 -12.67
CA GLY A 175 -4.40 1.31 -12.29
C GLY A 175 -4.43 0.34 -11.11
N HIS A 176 -3.91 -0.87 -11.32
CA HIS A 176 -3.87 -1.91 -10.28
C HIS A 176 -2.89 -1.54 -9.18
N GLN A 177 -3.23 -1.83 -7.91
CA GLN A 177 -2.25 -1.80 -6.82
C GLN A 177 -1.51 -3.15 -6.71
N VAL A 178 -2.28 -4.25 -6.76
CA VAL A 178 -1.79 -5.62 -6.98
C VAL A 178 -2.02 -5.99 -8.44
N PRO A 179 -0.96 -6.19 -9.25
CA PRO A 179 -1.11 -6.44 -10.67
C PRO A 179 -1.61 -7.86 -10.96
N ALA A 180 -2.48 -8.00 -11.95
CA ALA A 180 -3.00 -9.30 -12.40
C ALA A 180 -1.91 -10.33 -12.74
N ALA A 181 -0.73 -9.86 -13.20
CA ALA A 181 0.40 -10.73 -13.55
C ALA A 181 1.00 -11.48 -12.36
N ASP A 182 0.78 -10.99 -11.13
CA ASP A 182 1.31 -11.58 -9.89
C ASP A 182 0.34 -12.65 -9.34
N ALA A 183 -0.90 -12.65 -9.83
CA ALA A 183 -1.98 -13.58 -9.47
C ALA A 183 -2.24 -14.68 -10.51
N ARG A 184 -1.30 -14.92 -11.44
CA ARG A 184 -1.45 -15.93 -12.53
C ARG A 184 -1.57 -17.37 -12.07
N TRP A 185 -1.37 -17.63 -10.79
CA TRP A 185 -1.50 -18.95 -10.18
C TRP A 185 -2.94 -19.43 -10.03
N SER A 186 -3.94 -18.56 -10.21
CA SER A 186 -5.35 -18.95 -10.23
C SER A 186 -6.18 -17.91 -10.98
N GLN A 187 -7.15 -18.36 -11.80
CA GLN A 187 -8.07 -17.46 -12.47
C GLN A 187 -8.88 -16.62 -11.46
N GLY A 188 -9.42 -17.24 -10.40
CA GLY A 188 -10.17 -16.51 -9.38
C GLY A 188 -9.31 -15.50 -8.60
N ALA A 189 -8.05 -15.85 -8.34
CA ALA A 189 -7.10 -14.93 -7.71
C ALA A 189 -6.77 -13.74 -8.62
N MET A 190 -6.68 -13.96 -9.93
CA MET A 190 -6.53 -12.90 -10.91
C MET A 190 -7.78 -12.04 -11.00
N ASP A 191 -8.97 -12.62 -11.07
CA ASP A 191 -10.24 -11.90 -11.13
C ASP A 191 -10.43 -10.99 -9.91
N ASP A 192 -10.01 -11.45 -8.73
CA ASP A 192 -9.98 -10.64 -7.51
C ASP A 192 -9.15 -9.34 -7.65
N THR A 193 -8.11 -9.34 -8.49
CA THR A 193 -7.32 -8.13 -8.75
C THR A 193 -8.06 -7.09 -9.60
N PHE A 194 -9.16 -7.46 -10.26
CA PHE A 194 -9.93 -6.57 -11.14
C PHE A 194 -11.06 -5.81 -10.45
N TYR A 195 -11.29 -6.05 -9.15
CA TYR A 195 -12.20 -5.21 -8.38
C TYR A 195 -11.68 -3.77 -8.26
N LEU A 196 -12.59 -2.79 -8.35
CA LEU A 196 -12.24 -1.37 -8.25
C LEU A 196 -11.67 -0.98 -6.87
N THR A 197 -11.82 -1.83 -5.84
CA THR A 197 -11.15 -1.68 -4.54
C THR A 197 -9.63 -1.87 -4.61
N ASN A 198 -9.12 -2.49 -5.68
CA ASN A 198 -7.69 -2.61 -6.02
C ASN A 198 -7.24 -1.55 -7.06
N MET A 199 -8.12 -0.59 -7.42
CA MET A 199 -7.81 0.41 -8.44
C MET A 199 -7.55 1.79 -7.85
N CYS A 200 -6.74 2.56 -8.56
CA CYS A 200 -6.67 4.01 -8.46
C CYS A 200 -6.61 4.63 -9.87
N PRO A 201 -7.04 5.88 -10.06
CA PRO A 201 -6.78 6.61 -11.30
C PRO A 201 -5.28 6.80 -11.52
N GLN A 202 -4.74 6.19 -12.58
CA GLN A 202 -3.33 6.30 -12.93
C GLN A 202 -3.17 6.94 -14.31
N VAL A 203 -2.14 7.77 -14.48
CA VAL A 203 -1.71 8.22 -15.81
C VAL A 203 -1.38 6.99 -16.65
N GLY A 204 -1.94 6.92 -17.86
CA GLY A 204 -1.82 5.75 -18.73
C GLY A 204 -0.43 5.60 -19.32
N GLU A 205 -0.19 6.32 -20.43
CA GLU A 205 1.10 6.36 -21.13
C GLU A 205 2.17 7.04 -20.29
N GLY A 206 3.37 6.45 -20.24
CA GLY A 206 4.50 6.92 -19.46
C GLY A 206 4.47 6.54 -17.98
N PHE A 207 3.37 5.97 -17.48
CA PHE A 207 3.25 5.57 -16.08
C PHE A 207 2.65 4.17 -15.92
N ASN A 208 1.32 4.01 -15.85
CA ASN A 208 0.66 2.71 -15.62
C ASN A 208 1.10 1.65 -16.64
N ARG A 209 1.16 2.04 -17.92
CA ARG A 209 1.46 1.12 -19.03
C ARG A 209 2.96 0.92 -19.26
N ASP A 210 3.80 1.72 -18.60
CA ASP A 210 5.24 1.81 -18.83
C ASP A 210 6.01 1.72 -17.51
N TYR A 211 6.43 2.85 -16.92
CA TYR A 211 7.34 2.88 -15.77
C TYR A 211 6.82 2.08 -14.56
N TRP A 212 5.52 2.17 -14.25
CA TRP A 212 4.90 1.42 -13.18
C TRP A 212 4.90 -0.09 -13.46
N ALA A 213 4.58 -0.50 -14.68
CA ALA A 213 4.65 -1.90 -15.11
C ALA A 213 6.08 -2.45 -15.08
N HIS A 214 7.09 -1.63 -15.39
CA HIS A 214 8.51 -2.00 -15.22
C HIS A 214 8.88 -2.18 -13.75
N PHE A 215 8.33 -1.34 -12.86
CA PHE A 215 8.55 -1.47 -11.42
C PHE A 215 7.88 -2.73 -10.85
N GLU A 216 6.68 -3.07 -11.30
CA GLU A 216 6.04 -4.35 -10.98
C GLU A 216 6.87 -5.54 -11.49
N ASP A 217 7.48 -5.44 -12.67
CA ASP A 217 8.40 -6.47 -13.17
C ASP A 217 9.65 -6.61 -12.33
N PHE A 218 10.19 -5.49 -11.83
CA PHE A 218 11.27 -5.52 -10.85
C PHE A 218 10.86 -6.28 -9.58
N CYS A 219 9.69 -6.00 -9.02
CA CYS A 219 9.17 -6.73 -7.85
C CYS A 219 9.12 -8.24 -8.09
N ARG A 220 8.58 -8.68 -9.24
CA ARG A 220 8.58 -10.11 -9.62
C ARG A 220 9.99 -10.68 -9.71
N ARG A 221 10.95 -9.97 -10.30
CA ARG A 221 12.33 -10.45 -10.45
C ARG A 221 13.08 -10.59 -9.13
N LEU A 222 12.68 -9.89 -8.06
CA LEU A 222 13.23 -10.11 -6.73
C LEU A 222 13.08 -11.58 -6.28
N THR A 223 12.03 -12.27 -6.73
CA THR A 223 11.84 -13.70 -6.43
C THR A 223 12.95 -14.62 -6.96
N GLY A 224 13.75 -14.15 -7.93
CA GLY A 224 14.93 -14.89 -8.39
C GLY A 224 16.07 -14.95 -7.35
N ARG A 225 16.03 -14.07 -6.34
CA ARG A 225 16.99 -14.03 -5.23
C ARG A 225 16.34 -14.35 -3.88
N TYR A 226 15.13 -13.85 -3.65
CA TYR A 226 14.42 -13.98 -2.37
C TYR A 226 13.26 -14.97 -2.52
N PRO A 227 13.19 -16.05 -1.71
CA PRO A 227 12.12 -17.04 -1.82
C PRO A 227 10.72 -16.47 -1.47
N SER A 228 10.66 -15.32 -0.81
CA SER A 228 9.41 -14.71 -0.35
C SER A 228 9.51 -13.19 -0.43
N VAL A 229 8.60 -12.56 -1.17
CA VAL A 229 8.55 -11.11 -1.36
C VAL A 229 7.13 -10.61 -1.06
N ARG A 230 6.99 -9.77 -0.04
CA ARG A 230 5.73 -9.10 0.31
C ARG A 230 5.81 -7.64 -0.09
N ILE A 231 4.75 -7.13 -0.70
CA ILE A 231 4.71 -5.77 -1.24
C ILE A 231 3.44 -5.11 -0.72
N VAL A 232 3.58 -3.89 -0.19
CA VAL A 232 2.44 -3.03 0.15
C VAL A 232 2.46 -1.85 -0.81
N THR A 233 1.36 -1.68 -1.54
CA THR A 233 1.18 -0.64 -2.55
C THR A 233 0.04 0.28 -2.15
N GLY A 234 0.16 1.58 -2.39
CA GLY A 234 -0.96 2.50 -2.20
C GLY A 234 -0.75 3.90 -2.76
N PRO A 235 -1.81 4.72 -2.76
CA PRO A 235 -1.78 6.11 -3.21
C PRO A 235 -1.25 7.08 -2.14
N LEU A 236 -0.75 8.23 -2.59
CA LEU A 236 -0.39 9.38 -1.74
C LEU A 236 -0.92 10.70 -2.33
N TYR A 237 -1.21 11.64 -1.43
CA TYR A 237 -1.70 12.98 -1.73
C TYR A 237 -0.76 13.99 -1.10
N LEU A 238 0.35 14.26 -1.79
CA LEU A 238 1.48 14.99 -1.24
C LEU A 238 1.31 16.50 -1.43
N PRO A 239 1.69 17.31 -0.44
CA PRO A 239 1.58 18.76 -0.54
C PRO A 239 2.64 19.30 -1.50
N ARG A 240 2.27 20.34 -2.26
CA ARG A 240 3.19 21.14 -3.08
C ARG A 240 3.15 22.58 -2.60
N ARG A 241 4.31 23.24 -2.62
CA ARG A 241 4.41 24.66 -2.30
C ARG A 241 3.97 25.47 -3.50
N ASP A 242 2.94 26.30 -3.34
CA ASP A 242 2.47 27.20 -4.38
C ASP A 242 3.49 28.35 -4.55
N PRO A 243 4.03 28.57 -5.76
CA PRO A 243 5.02 29.63 -5.99
C PRO A 243 4.42 31.04 -5.85
N ALA A 244 3.10 31.21 -5.96
CA ALA A 244 2.47 32.52 -5.92
C ALA A 244 2.41 33.10 -4.50
N ASP A 245 2.14 32.28 -3.49
CA ASP A 245 2.02 32.73 -2.09
C ASP A 245 2.97 32.02 -1.11
N GLY A 246 3.75 31.05 -1.60
CA GLY A 246 4.73 30.31 -0.82
C GLY A 246 4.13 29.35 0.22
N LYS A 247 2.82 29.09 0.21
CA LYS A 247 2.13 28.17 1.13
C LYS A 247 2.07 26.75 0.59
N TRP A 248 1.79 25.79 1.46
CA TRP A 248 1.69 24.38 1.09
C TRP A 248 0.23 23.97 0.89
N TYR A 249 -0.06 23.33 -0.24
CA TYR A 249 -1.38 22.84 -0.58
C TYR A 249 -1.32 21.39 -1.03
N VAL A 250 -2.30 20.61 -0.60
CA VAL A 250 -2.62 19.33 -1.25
C VAL A 250 -3.69 19.63 -2.30
N ARG A 251 -3.36 19.38 -3.58
CA ARG A 251 -4.28 19.53 -4.71
C ARG A 251 -4.29 18.23 -5.50
N TYR A 252 -5.47 17.70 -5.77
CA TYR A 252 -5.69 16.54 -6.59
C TYR A 252 -7.03 16.67 -7.34
N GLU A 253 -7.12 16.07 -8.51
CA GLU A 253 -8.37 15.97 -9.27
C GLU A 253 -9.30 14.94 -8.63
N VAL A 254 -10.61 15.10 -8.83
CA VAL A 254 -11.62 14.10 -8.49
C VAL A 254 -12.40 13.78 -9.76
N ILE A 255 -12.39 12.52 -10.20
CA ILE A 255 -13.05 12.06 -11.42
C ILE A 255 -14.44 11.49 -11.13
N GLY A 256 -15.25 11.35 -12.18
CA GLY A 256 -16.63 10.89 -12.13
C GLY A 256 -17.66 12.00 -12.34
N SER A 257 -18.92 11.61 -12.49
CA SER A 257 -20.03 12.55 -12.69
C SER A 257 -21.27 12.09 -11.88
N PRO A 258 -21.49 12.63 -10.67
CA PRO A 258 -20.70 13.70 -10.03
C PRO A 258 -19.28 13.24 -9.62
N PRO A 259 -18.30 14.17 -9.48
CA PRO A 259 -16.94 13.84 -9.05
C PRO A 259 -16.94 13.08 -7.72
N SER A 260 -16.26 11.94 -7.68
CA SER A 260 -16.29 11.07 -6.50
C SER A 260 -15.01 10.26 -6.23
N VAL A 261 -14.16 10.00 -7.23
CA VAL A 261 -12.94 9.20 -7.07
C VAL A 261 -11.73 10.11 -7.12
N ALA A 262 -10.91 10.13 -6.06
CA ALA A 262 -9.74 10.99 -6.01
C ALA A 262 -8.62 10.47 -6.94
N VAL A 263 -7.89 11.36 -7.60
CA VAL A 263 -6.70 11.03 -8.39
C VAL A 263 -5.46 11.20 -7.51
N PRO A 264 -4.72 10.13 -7.17
CA PRO A 264 -3.51 10.23 -6.37
C PRO A 264 -2.46 11.11 -7.03
N THR A 265 -1.72 11.87 -6.23
CA THR A 265 -0.57 12.65 -6.73
C THR A 265 0.64 11.75 -6.98
N HIS A 266 0.79 10.71 -6.18
CA HIS A 266 1.90 9.76 -6.19
C HIS A 266 1.39 8.38 -5.77
N PHE A 267 2.20 7.36 -6.02
CA PHE A 267 2.03 6.02 -5.49
C PHE A 267 3.28 5.59 -4.75
N TYR A 268 3.11 4.70 -3.78
CA TYR A 268 4.22 4.05 -3.10
C TYR A 268 4.20 2.54 -3.29
N LYS A 269 5.38 1.94 -3.20
CA LYS A 269 5.53 0.52 -2.83
C LYS A 269 6.51 0.40 -1.67
N VAL A 270 6.14 -0.35 -0.64
CA VAL A 270 7.05 -0.82 0.41
C VAL A 270 7.24 -2.32 0.23
N ILE A 271 8.47 -2.74 0.00
CA ILE A 271 8.84 -4.11 -0.37
C ILE A 271 9.59 -4.74 0.80
N PHE A 272 9.22 -5.96 1.16
CA PHE A 272 9.87 -6.83 2.13
C PHE A 272 10.31 -8.10 1.42
N ALA A 273 11.60 -8.26 1.17
CA ALA A 273 12.16 -9.43 0.51
C ALA A 273 12.94 -10.27 1.55
N GLU A 274 12.43 -11.47 1.84
CA GLU A 274 12.94 -12.35 2.89
C GLU A 274 13.97 -13.33 2.32
N ASP A 275 15.06 -13.55 3.05
CA ASP A 275 16.14 -14.47 2.65
C ASP A 275 15.78 -15.98 2.77
N GLY A 276 14.63 -16.29 3.39
CA GLY A 276 14.12 -17.64 3.57
C GLY A 276 14.60 -18.34 4.85
N ALA A 277 15.48 -17.73 5.64
CA ALA A 277 15.91 -18.30 6.91
C ALA A 277 14.93 -17.91 8.04
N VAL A 278 14.65 -18.85 8.95
CA VAL A 278 13.85 -18.55 10.15
C VAL A 278 14.59 -17.52 11.00
N GLY A 279 13.98 -16.35 11.20
CA GLY A 279 14.65 -15.23 11.87
C GLY A 279 15.70 -14.53 11.02
N GLY A 280 15.80 -14.85 9.72
CA GLY A 280 16.77 -14.29 8.77
C GLY A 280 16.55 -12.82 8.45
N HIS A 281 17.41 -12.30 7.59
CA HIS A 281 17.38 -10.92 7.15
C HIS A 281 16.19 -10.65 6.21
N VAL A 282 15.70 -9.43 6.27
CA VAL A 282 14.66 -8.93 5.36
C VAL A 282 15.18 -7.67 4.70
N ALA A 283 15.33 -7.72 3.39
CA ALA A 283 15.66 -6.57 2.57
C ALA A 283 14.40 -5.71 2.40
N VAL A 284 14.44 -4.47 2.90
CA VAL A 284 13.33 -3.53 2.91
C VAL A 284 13.66 -2.35 2.00
N GLY A 285 12.74 -2.03 1.09
CA GLY A 285 12.83 -0.86 0.23
C GLY A 285 11.49 -0.12 0.18
N ALA A 286 11.52 1.20 0.18
CA ALA A 286 10.33 2.02 0.01
C ALA A 286 10.56 2.98 -1.16
N PHE A 287 9.57 3.10 -2.03
CA PHE A 287 9.66 3.90 -3.25
C PHE A 287 8.42 4.78 -3.38
N VAL A 288 8.59 6.02 -3.81
CA VAL A 288 7.50 6.98 -4.06
C VAL A 288 7.65 7.55 -5.46
N LEU A 289 6.66 7.29 -6.32
CA LEU A 289 6.67 7.70 -7.72
C LEU A 289 5.52 8.68 -7.99
N PRO A 290 5.73 9.78 -8.74
CA PRO A 290 4.65 10.68 -9.13
C PRO A 290 3.69 9.97 -10.09
N ASN A 291 2.38 10.23 -9.95
CA ASN A 291 1.36 9.80 -10.89
C ASN A 291 1.40 10.68 -12.15
N ALA A 292 2.45 10.52 -12.94
CA ALA A 292 2.77 11.30 -14.12
C ALA A 292 3.69 10.49 -15.04
N HIS A 293 3.86 10.94 -16.30
CA HIS A 293 4.83 10.33 -17.20
C HIS A 293 6.25 10.35 -16.60
N ILE A 294 6.90 9.19 -16.52
CA ILE A 294 8.29 9.06 -16.07
C ILE A 294 9.12 8.48 -17.23
N PRO A 295 10.16 9.19 -17.71
CA PRO A 295 11.04 8.65 -18.74
C PRO A 295 11.71 7.35 -18.31
N ASN A 296 11.75 6.35 -19.19
CA ASN A 296 12.40 5.04 -18.92
C ASN A 296 13.91 5.13 -18.61
N SER A 297 14.55 6.25 -18.93
CA SER A 297 15.94 6.53 -18.57
C SER A 297 16.15 6.88 -17.09
N LYS A 298 15.08 7.23 -16.36
CA LYS A 298 15.16 7.51 -14.92
C LYS A 298 15.46 6.21 -14.15
N PRO A 299 16.50 6.17 -13.30
CA PRO A 299 16.77 4.98 -12.49
C PRO A 299 15.75 4.85 -11.34
N LEU A 300 15.36 3.62 -10.99
CA LEU A 300 14.40 3.38 -9.90
C LEU A 300 14.89 3.94 -8.56
N THR A 301 16.20 3.95 -8.34
CA THR A 301 16.83 4.50 -7.13
C THR A 301 16.60 5.99 -6.92
N ASP A 302 16.25 6.76 -7.97
CA ASP A 302 15.84 8.17 -7.81
C ASP A 302 14.54 8.30 -7.00
N PHE A 303 13.74 7.24 -6.95
CA PHE A 303 12.45 7.19 -6.26
C PHE A 303 12.51 6.47 -4.91
N GLU A 304 13.68 5.95 -4.52
CA GLU A 304 13.85 5.29 -3.22
C GLU A 304 13.82 6.32 -2.09
N VAL A 305 13.02 6.05 -1.06
CA VAL A 305 12.88 6.89 0.13
C VAL A 305 13.02 6.04 1.40
N PRO A 306 13.29 6.65 2.56
CA PRO A 306 13.15 5.96 3.84
C PRO A 306 11.71 5.45 4.05
N VAL A 307 11.54 4.32 4.75
CA VAL A 307 10.20 3.78 5.07
C VAL A 307 9.39 4.82 5.85
N GLU A 308 10.05 5.52 6.76
CA GLU A 308 9.46 6.55 7.63
C GLU A 308 8.94 7.76 6.83
N ALA A 309 9.46 7.99 5.62
CA ALA A 309 8.94 9.00 4.72
C ALA A 309 7.57 8.60 4.16
N VAL A 310 7.37 7.32 3.81
CA VAL A 310 6.07 6.80 3.40
C VAL A 310 5.11 6.81 4.59
N GLU A 311 5.54 6.35 5.76
CA GLU A 311 4.71 6.34 6.99
C GLU A 311 4.14 7.72 7.33
N ARG A 312 5.00 8.75 7.34
CA ARG A 312 4.57 10.14 7.58
C ARG A 312 3.61 10.66 6.52
N ALA A 313 3.79 10.25 5.26
CA ALA A 313 2.99 10.73 4.15
C ALA A 313 1.63 10.02 4.03
N SER A 314 1.56 8.74 4.40
CA SER A 314 0.35 7.93 4.31
C SER A 314 -0.44 7.84 5.61
N GLY A 315 0.17 8.15 6.76
CA GLY A 315 -0.41 7.90 8.08
C GLY A 315 -0.48 6.40 8.42
N LEU A 316 0.41 5.59 7.84
CA LEU A 316 0.49 4.15 8.05
C LEU A 316 1.81 3.83 8.77
N GLU A 317 1.88 2.65 9.39
CA GLU A 317 3.12 2.13 9.96
C GLU A 317 3.50 0.82 9.27
N PHE A 318 4.77 0.71 8.91
CA PHE A 318 5.33 -0.45 8.25
C PHE A 318 6.45 -1.04 9.09
N ALA A 319 6.68 -2.35 8.98
CA ALA A 319 7.81 -3.02 9.64
C ALA A 319 7.85 -2.92 11.19
N THR A 320 6.80 -2.48 11.89
CA THR A 320 6.80 -2.30 13.36
C THR A 320 7.18 -3.57 14.13
N LYS A 321 6.85 -4.74 13.57
CA LYS A 321 7.17 -6.06 14.12
C LYS A 321 8.50 -6.64 13.62
N LEU A 322 9.22 -5.95 12.73
CA LEU A 322 10.49 -6.41 12.18
C LEU A 322 11.65 -5.74 12.94
N PRO A 323 12.43 -6.49 13.74
CA PRO A 323 13.55 -5.94 14.49
C PRO A 323 14.57 -5.23 13.60
N PRO A 324 15.09 -4.04 13.97
CA PRO A 324 16.05 -3.28 13.16
C PRO A 324 17.28 -4.09 12.73
N GLN A 325 17.76 -5.00 13.58
CA GLN A 325 18.93 -5.85 13.31
C GLN A 325 18.70 -6.83 12.14
N ARG A 326 17.44 -7.17 11.86
CA ARG A 326 17.06 -8.03 10.73
C ARG A 326 16.89 -7.24 9.43
N ARG A 327 16.74 -5.91 9.50
CA ARG A 327 16.47 -5.07 8.32
C ARG A 327 17.75 -4.84 7.53
N ARG A 328 17.69 -5.07 6.21
CA ARG A 328 18.70 -4.66 5.23
C ARG A 328 18.06 -3.67 4.27
N ARG A 329 18.82 -2.71 3.74
CA ARG A 329 18.30 -1.81 2.69
C ARG A 329 18.26 -2.56 1.36
N LEU A 330 17.10 -2.63 0.73
CA LEU A 330 16.89 -3.42 -0.49
C LEU A 330 17.87 -3.04 -1.60
N CYS A 331 18.01 -1.75 -1.92
CA CYS A 331 18.89 -1.31 -3.00
C CYS A 331 20.39 -1.31 -2.66
N ALA A 332 20.74 -1.62 -1.41
CA ALA A 332 22.10 -1.94 -1.01
C ALA A 332 22.39 -3.45 -1.10
N ASP A 333 21.38 -4.28 -0.85
CA ASP A 333 21.50 -5.75 -0.91
C ASP A 333 21.33 -6.29 -2.34
N HIS A 334 20.51 -5.64 -3.16
CA HIS A 334 20.19 -6.01 -4.53
C HIS A 334 20.23 -4.80 -5.47
N THR A 335 20.62 -5.01 -6.73
CA THR A 335 20.63 -3.95 -7.74
C THR A 335 19.20 -3.55 -8.13
N CYS A 336 18.75 -2.39 -7.65
CA CYS A 336 17.45 -1.80 -7.99
C CYS A 336 17.45 -1.17 -9.39
N ALA A 337 17.60 -2.01 -10.43
CA ALA A 337 17.53 -1.59 -11.83
C ALA A 337 16.28 -2.15 -12.52
N LEU A 338 15.57 -1.31 -13.28
CA LEU A 338 14.44 -1.72 -14.10
C LEU A 338 14.93 -2.41 -15.38
N ILE A 339 14.16 -3.37 -15.87
CA ILE A 339 14.33 -3.92 -17.21
C ILE A 339 13.24 -3.31 -18.08
N ILE A 340 13.63 -2.45 -19.01
CA ILE A 340 12.72 -1.85 -19.97
C ILE A 340 12.41 -2.88 -21.04
N LYS A 341 11.24 -3.51 -20.90
CA LYS A 341 10.67 -4.33 -21.97
C LYS A 341 9.91 -3.36 -22.87
N ASP A 342 10.40 -3.08 -24.08
CA ASP A 342 9.64 -2.26 -25.04
C ASP A 342 8.34 -2.97 -25.43
N TYR A 343 7.27 -2.74 -24.65
CA TYR A 343 5.95 -3.32 -24.86
C TYR A 343 5.30 -2.78 -26.15
N ALA A 344 5.67 -1.56 -26.56
CA ALA A 344 5.25 -0.95 -27.83
C ALA A 344 5.57 -1.85 -29.04
N ASN A 345 6.75 -2.47 -29.06
CA ASN A 345 7.16 -3.38 -30.13
C ASN A 345 6.31 -4.67 -30.15
N ARG A 346 5.88 -5.16 -28.99
CA ARG A 346 4.99 -6.33 -28.91
C ARG A 346 3.59 -6.00 -29.42
N GLN A 347 2.99 -4.87 -29.04
CA GLN A 347 1.64 -4.51 -29.52
C GLN A 347 1.62 -4.24 -31.03
N GLN A 348 2.66 -3.59 -31.57
CA GLN A 348 2.79 -3.42 -33.03
C GLN A 348 2.99 -4.77 -33.76
N ALA A 349 3.72 -5.72 -33.17
CA ALA A 349 3.87 -7.07 -33.73
C ALA A 349 2.55 -7.87 -33.72
N PHE A 350 1.66 -7.64 -32.74
CA PHE A 350 0.32 -8.23 -32.73
C PHE A 350 -0.62 -7.55 -33.74
N ALA A 351 -0.51 -6.24 -33.96
CA ALA A 351 -1.28 -5.51 -34.96
C ALA A 351 -0.85 -5.82 -36.41
N LYS A 352 0.38 -6.31 -36.63
CA LYS A 352 0.93 -6.64 -37.96
C LYS A 352 0.71 -8.08 -38.43
N LYS A 353 -0.02 -8.94 -37.70
CA LYS A 353 -0.39 -10.26 -38.25
C LYS A 353 -1.43 -10.09 -39.37
N PRO A 354 -1.14 -10.47 -40.62
CA PRO A 354 -2.13 -10.41 -41.68
C PRO A 354 -3.20 -11.49 -41.47
N SER A 355 -4.46 -11.13 -41.70
CA SER A 355 -5.59 -12.07 -41.73
C SER A 355 -5.39 -13.08 -42.88
N PRO A 356 -5.62 -14.40 -42.68
CA PRO A 356 -5.45 -15.41 -43.73
C PRO A 356 -6.64 -15.41 -44.72
N ALA A 357 -6.84 -14.31 -45.42
CA ALA A 357 -7.88 -14.16 -46.44
C ALA A 357 -7.39 -13.30 -47.61
N ALA A 358 -6.26 -13.67 -48.21
CA ALA A 358 -5.81 -13.10 -49.49
C ALA A 358 -4.81 -14.04 -50.18
N LEU A 359 -5.18 -15.30 -50.40
CA LEU A 359 -4.40 -16.25 -51.20
C LEU A 359 -5.33 -17.28 -51.86
N ALA A 360 -6.27 -16.80 -52.67
CA ALA A 360 -6.95 -17.58 -53.69
C ALA A 360 -7.82 -16.66 -54.56
N LYS A 361 -7.23 -16.11 -55.63
CA LYS A 361 -7.90 -15.83 -56.92
C LYS A 361 -6.90 -15.18 -57.86
N GLY A 362 -6.27 -16.02 -58.67
CA GLY A 362 -5.33 -15.62 -59.72
C GLY A 362 -4.81 -16.85 -60.46
N GLY A 363 -5.62 -17.41 -61.35
CA GLY A 363 -5.18 -18.46 -62.27
C GLY A 363 -6.35 -19.25 -62.87
N GLY A 364 -6.59 -19.06 -64.17
CA GLY A 364 -7.49 -19.92 -64.96
C GLY A 364 -8.09 -19.23 -66.18
N GLN A 365 -7.33 -19.19 -67.28
CA GLN A 365 -7.80 -18.93 -68.63
C GLN A 365 -8.65 -20.12 -69.13
N SER A 366 -9.79 -19.83 -69.78
CA SER A 366 -10.26 -20.39 -71.07
C SER A 366 -11.58 -19.74 -71.45
#